data_AF-A0A937CXT8-F1
#
_entry.id   AF-A0A937CXT8-F1
#
_cell.length_a   1.000
_cell.length_b   1.000
_cell.length_c   1.000
_cell.angle_alpha   90.00
_cell.angle_beta   90.00
_cell.angle_gamma   90.00
#
_symmetry.space_group_name_H-M   'P 1'
#
loop_
_entity.id
_entity.type
_entity.pdbx_description
1 polymer ?
#
loop_
_entity_poly.entity_id
_entity_poly.type
_entity_poly.pdbx_seq_one_letter_code
_entity_poly.pdbx_strand_id
1 'polypeptide(L)' 'MEQTVHDTDSLKPAPKKSLRGFAAMDPQRQREIASLGGRAAHQSGHAHEFTSEEARAAGKKRHARASSGASEAPRA' A
#
# COMPACT_ATOMS: atom_id res chain seq x y z
N MET A 1 -38.88 -31.33 21.44
CA MET A 1 -37.77 -32.27 21.66
C MET A 1 -37.25 -32.57 20.27
N GLU A 2 -36.08 -32.16 19.81
CA GLU A 2 -34.75 -31.90 20.37
C GLU A 2 -34.13 -30.79 19.47
N GLN A 3 -33.39 -29.80 20.01
CA GLN A 3 -31.91 -29.76 20.06
C GLN A 3 -31.28 -30.02 18.68
N THR A 4 -30.39 -29.23 18.09
CA THR A 4 -29.11 -28.67 18.59
C THR A 4 -28.44 -28.03 17.36
N VAL A 5 -28.04 -26.75 17.42
CA VAL A 5 -26.68 -26.21 17.64
C VAL A 5 -26.12 -25.54 16.39
N HIS A 6 -25.60 -24.35 16.64
CA HIS A 6 -24.82 -23.52 15.75
C HIS A 6 -23.52 -24.25 15.42
N ASP A 7 -23.18 -24.32 14.14
CA ASP A 7 -21.78 -24.50 13.73
C ASP A 7 -21.49 -23.50 12.61
N THR A 8 -21.22 -22.26 13.05
CA THR A 8 -20.40 -21.33 12.28
C THR A 8 -19.06 -22.02 12.07
N ASP A 9 -18.91 -22.72 10.94
CA ASP A 9 -17.68 -23.37 10.53
C ASP A 9 -16.52 -22.40 10.73
N SER A 10 -15.64 -22.83 11.62
CA SER A 10 -14.62 -22.04 12.25
C SER A 10 -13.69 -21.49 11.18
N LEU A 11 -13.70 -20.17 11.00
CA LEU A 11 -12.62 -19.43 10.35
C LEU A 11 -11.32 -19.72 11.09
N LYS A 12 -10.62 -20.79 10.67
CA LYS A 12 -9.29 -21.16 11.15
C LYS A 12 -8.41 -19.92 11.01
N PRO A 13 -7.88 -19.33 12.09
CA PRO A 13 -6.97 -18.20 11.96
C PRO A 13 -5.72 -18.73 11.26
N ALA A 14 -5.50 -18.28 10.03
CA ALA A 14 -4.28 -18.56 9.29
C ALA A 14 -3.07 -18.24 10.18
N PRO A 15 -1.99 -19.04 10.14
CA PRO A 15 -0.84 -18.85 11.00
C PRO A 15 -0.33 -17.42 10.86
N LYS A 16 -0.41 -16.65 11.95
CA LYS A 16 0.06 -15.26 11.99
C LYS A 16 1.55 -15.30 11.71
N LYS A 17 1.94 -14.85 10.50
CA LYS A 17 3.34 -14.70 10.11
C LYS A 17 3.99 -13.80 11.15
N SER A 18 4.92 -14.35 11.93
CA SER A 18 5.66 -13.58 12.91
C SER A 18 6.41 -12.48 12.19
N LEU A 19 6.17 -11.23 12.61
CA LEU A 19 6.88 -10.08 12.07
C LEU A 19 8.37 -10.25 12.41
N ARG A 20 9.23 -10.09 11.40
CA ARG A 20 10.69 -10.27 11.51
C ARG A 20 11.39 -9.12 10.80
N GLY A 21 12.62 -8.83 11.21
CA GLY A 21 13.44 -7.79 10.59
C GLY A 21 12.78 -6.41 10.65
N PHE A 22 12.73 -5.71 9.51
CA PHE A 22 12.17 -4.35 9.42
C PHE A 22 10.70 -4.26 9.81
N ALA A 23 9.93 -5.32 9.60
CA ALA A 23 8.51 -5.36 9.94
C ALA A 23 8.27 -5.60 11.44
N ALA A 24 9.28 -6.06 12.19
CA ALA A 24 9.20 -6.25 13.65
C ALA A 24 9.63 -5.02 14.45
N MET A 25 10.17 -4.00 13.79
CA MET A 25 10.62 -2.77 14.45
C MET A 25 9.45 -1.89 14.88
N ASP A 26 9.73 -0.96 15.80
CA ASP A 26 8.79 0.08 16.16
C ASP A 26 8.36 0.93 14.93
N PRO A 27 7.07 1.27 14.78
CA PRO A 27 6.58 2.02 13.62
C PRO A 27 7.18 3.42 13.44
N GLN A 28 7.62 4.10 14.50
CA GLN A 28 8.33 5.38 14.36
C GLN A 28 9.71 5.15 13.77
N ARG A 29 10.46 4.20 14.34
CA ARG A 29 11.79 3.85 13.84
C ARG A 29 11.76 3.34 12.40
N GLN A 30 10.73 2.58 12.03
CA GLN A 30 10.50 2.13 10.66
C GLN A 30 10.32 3.32 9.70
N ARG A 31 9.51 4.31 10.09
CA ARG A 31 9.28 5.53 9.31
C ARG A 31 10.53 6.38 9.16
N GLU A 32 11.32 6.51 10.21
CA GLU A 32 12.60 7.24 10.19
C GLU A 32 13.58 6.59 9.22
N ILE A 33 13.78 5.27 9.32
CA ILE A 33 14.69 4.53 8.44
C ILE A 33 14.21 4.58 6.98
N ALA A 34 12.90 4.40 6.75
CA ALA A 34 12.33 4.51 5.40
C ALA A 34 12.53 5.92 4.82
N SER A 35 12.31 6.96 5.64
CA SER A 35 12.52 8.35 5.24
C SER A 35 13.98 8.65 4.92
N LEU A 36 14.90 8.13 5.73
CA LEU A 36 16.34 8.28 5.51
C LEU A 36 16.80 7.55 4.25
N GLY A 37 16.32 6.32 4.02
CA GLY A 37 16.62 5.55 2.82
C GLY A 37 16.17 6.24 1.53
N GLY A 38 14.96 6.83 1.54
CA GLY A 38 14.47 7.63 0.42
C GLY A 38 15.34 8.87 0.15
N ARG A 39 15.68 9.63 1.20
CA ARG A 39 16.55 10.82 1.07
C ARG A 39 17.96 10.46 0.59
N ALA A 40 18.54 9.38 1.12
CA ALA A 40 19.86 8.91 0.74
C ALA A 40 19.91 8.47 -0.73
N ALA A 41 18.86 7.80 -1.23
CA ALA A 41 18.74 7.42 -2.63
C ALA A 41 18.66 8.64 -3.58
N HIS A 42 17.96 9.71 -3.16
CA HIS A 42 17.95 10.97 -3.89
C HIS A 42 19.31 11.68 -3.85
N GLN A 43 19.94 11.76 -2.68
CA GLN A 43 21.23 12.43 -2.49
C GLN A 43 22.39 11.72 -3.20
N SER A 44 22.35 10.40 -3.33
CA SER A 44 23.42 9.62 -3.96
C SER A 44 23.46 9.73 -5.48
N GLY A 45 22.53 10.48 -6.10
CA GLY A 45 22.52 10.74 -7.55
C GLY A 45 22.20 9.52 -8.41
N HIS A 46 21.85 8.38 -7.80
CA HIS A 46 21.42 7.17 -8.52
C HIS A 46 19.92 7.18 -8.84
N ALA A 47 19.14 8.08 -8.22
CA ALA A 47 17.73 8.28 -8.50
C ALA A 47 17.53 9.54 -9.37
N HIS A 48 16.61 9.45 -10.35
CA HIS A 48 16.12 10.62 -11.06
C HIS A 48 15.60 11.66 -10.07
N GLU A 49 16.07 12.90 -10.21
CA GLU A 49 15.60 14.04 -9.42
C GLU A 49 14.19 14.39 -9.89
N PHE A 50 13.17 13.95 -9.14
CA PHE A 50 11.78 14.28 -9.44
C PHE A 50 11.56 15.77 -9.25
N THR A 51 11.65 16.52 -10.34
CA THR A 51 11.25 17.92 -10.36
C THR A 51 9.73 18.02 -10.17
N SER A 52 9.27 19.11 -9.56
CA SER A 52 7.83 19.38 -9.39
C SER A 52 7.07 19.35 -10.73
N GLU A 53 7.75 19.69 -11.83
CA GLU A 53 7.20 19.66 -13.18
C GLU A 53 6.95 18.22 -13.66
N GLU A 54 7.91 17.31 -13.45
CA GLU A 54 7.80 15.90 -13.84
C GLU A 54 6.72 15.17 -13.04
N ALA A 55 6.62 15.46 -11.73
CA ALA A 55 5.54 14.94 -10.88
C ALA A 55 4.16 15.39 -11.38
N ARG A 56 4.03 16.67 -11.77
CA ARG A 56 2.79 17.22 -12.34
C ARG A 56 2.45 16.58 -13.69
N ALA A 57 3.43 16.36 -14.56
CA ALA A 57 3.24 15.70 -15.85
C ALA A 57 2.80 14.24 -15.70
N ALA A 58 3.45 13.48 -14.81
CA ALA A 58 3.09 12.11 -14.49
C ALA A 58 1.69 12.01 -13.85
N GLY A 59 1.36 12.94 -12.94
CA GLY A 59 0.03 13.07 -12.36
C GLY A 59 -1.03 13.35 -13.43
N LYS A 60 -0.80 14.32 -14.31
CA LYS A 60 -1.71 14.65 -15.42
C LYS A 60 -1.93 13.45 -16.34
N LYS A 61 -0.88 12.69 -16.67
CA LYS A 61 -0.98 11.45 -17.46
C LYS A 61 -1.82 10.39 -16.77
N ARG A 62 -1.66 10.22 -15.45
CA ARG A 62 -2.48 9.28 -14.65
C ARG A 62 -3.95 9.71 -14.61
N HIS A 63 -4.24 10.98 -14.39
CA HIS A 63 -5.61 11.51 -14.37
C HIS A 63 -6.28 11.46 -15.75
N ALA A 64 -5.54 11.70 -16.84
CA ALA A 64 -6.05 11.55 -18.20
C ALA A 64 -6.45 10.11 -18.52
N ARG A 65 -5.72 9.11 -17.99
CA ARG A 65 -6.06 7.69 -18.13
C ARG A 65 -7.20 7.25 -17.21
N ALA A 66 -7.37 7.90 -16.07
CA ALA A 66 -8.48 7.65 -15.16
C ALA A 66 -9.79 8.25 -15.70
N SER A 67 -9.75 9.42 -16.33
CA SER A 67 -10.92 10.03 -16.96
C SER A 67 -11.44 9.23 -18.16
N SER A 68 -10.58 8.48 -18.86
CA SER A 68 -11.01 7.58 -19.94
C SER A 68 -11.60 6.24 -19.46
N GLY A 69 -11.51 5.91 -18.15
CA GLY A 69 -12.09 4.70 -17.57
C GLY A 69 -13.24 4.95 -16.59
N ALA A 70 -13.59 6.22 -16.33
CA ALA A 70 -14.61 6.61 -15.35
C ALA A 70 -16.01 6.84 -15.95
N SER A 71 -16.21 6.55 -17.25
CA SER A 71 -17.50 6.71 -17.94
C SER A 71 -18.36 5.45 -17.98
N GLU A 72 -18.06 4.41 -17.19
CA GLU A 72 -18.92 3.23 -17.11
C GLU A 72 -19.13 2.84 -15.64
N ALA A 73 -20.09 3.52 -15.01
CA ALA A 73 -20.69 3.03 -13.78
C ALA A 73 -21.56 1.81 -14.12
N PRO A 74 -21.50 0.69 -13.36
CA PRO A 74 -22.43 -0.40 -13.55
C PRO A 74 -23.82 0.09 -13.12
N ARG A 75 -24.69 0.33 -14.11
CA ARG A 75 -26.13 0.47 -13.87
C ARG A 75 -26.62 -0.87 -13.30
N ALA A 76 -27.06 -0.84 -12.05
CA ALA A 76 -27.93 -1.85 -11.45
C ALA A 76 -29.40 -1.48 -11.73
#